data_AF-A0A212JMU9-F1
#
_entry.id   AF-A0A212JMU9-F1
#
_cell.length_a   1.000
_cell.length_b   1.000
_cell.length_c   1.000
_cell.angle_alpha   90.00
_cell.angle_beta   90.00
_cell.angle_gamma   90.00
#
_symmetry.space_group_name_H-M   'P 1'
#
loop_
_entity.id
_entity.type
_entity.pdbx_description
1 polymer ?
#
loop_
_entity_poly.entity_id
_entity_poly.type
_entity_poly.pdbx_seq_one_letter_code
_entity_poly.pdbx_strand_id
1 'polypeptide(L)'
;MSRVAALLPLVSDTEIRNLLLRIAPRYVWWKTVEEAVAMPEHLVRRVIDFGTYDDLRALEIALGEDVMAEILVTAEGGEISPKSWTYFHYRYGLTEPGKPVPPVPVRYIPEAPESD
;
A
#
# COMPACT_ATOMS: atom_id res chain seq x y z
N MET A 1 -4.39 19.48 -0.81
CA MET A 1 -4.22 18.87 0.53
C MET A 1 -3.60 17.50 0.32
N SER A 2 -2.37 17.29 0.79
CA SER A 2 -1.55 16.12 0.46
C SER A 2 -2.18 14.82 0.99
N ARG A 3 -2.34 13.82 0.11
CA ARG A 3 -3.16 12.60 0.27
C ARG A 3 -2.46 11.43 1.01
N VAL A 4 -1.42 11.70 1.81
CA VAL A 4 -0.52 10.67 2.39
C VAL A 4 -0.38 10.86 3.91
N ALA A 5 -1.44 11.34 4.57
CA ALA A 5 -1.47 11.58 6.02
C ALA A 5 -2.50 10.70 6.76
N ALA A 6 -3.10 9.73 6.08
CA ALA A 6 -4.24 8.98 6.59
C ALA A 6 -3.84 8.02 7.72
N LEU A 7 -2.65 7.42 7.65
CA LEU A 7 -2.25 6.42 8.64
C LEU A 7 -1.49 6.99 9.86
N LEU A 8 -0.85 8.15 9.81
CA LEU A 8 -0.06 8.65 10.96
C LEU A 8 -0.90 8.82 12.25
N PRO A 9 -2.14 9.35 12.21
CA PRO A 9 -3.01 9.37 13.38
C PRO A 9 -3.44 7.95 13.82
N LEU A 10 -3.65 7.03 12.86
CA LEU A 10 -4.08 5.65 13.13
C LEU A 10 -2.95 4.77 13.67
N VAL A 11 -1.68 5.02 13.31
CA VAL A 11 -0.51 4.34 13.88
C VAL A 11 -0.21 4.82 15.31
N SER A 12 -0.84 5.90 15.75
CA SER A 12 -0.84 6.28 17.17
C SER A 12 -1.70 5.34 18.02
N ASP A 13 -2.58 4.54 17.39
CA ASP A 13 -3.25 3.44 18.05
C ASP A 13 -2.25 2.32 18.36
N THR A 14 -2.25 1.88 19.63
CA THR A 14 -1.30 0.87 20.12
C THR A 14 -1.53 -0.50 19.48
N GLU A 15 -2.77 -0.87 19.18
CA GLU A 15 -3.11 -2.14 18.56
C GLU A 15 -2.66 -2.19 17.10
N ILE A 16 -2.96 -1.13 16.33
CA ILE A 16 -2.50 -0.99 14.94
C ILE A 16 -0.97 -0.99 14.90
N ARG A 17 -0.32 -0.24 15.79
CA ARG A 17 1.13 -0.21 15.87
C ARG A 17 1.73 -1.59 16.17
N ASN A 18 1.17 -2.34 17.10
CA ASN A 18 1.63 -3.68 17.45
C ASN A 18 1.43 -4.67 16.29
N LEU A 19 0.33 -4.53 15.54
CA LEU A 19 0.10 -5.29 14.31
C LEU A 19 1.20 -5.01 13.27
N LEU A 20 1.51 -3.74 13.01
CA LEU A 20 2.54 -3.36 12.06
C LEU A 20 3.94 -3.84 12.48
N LEU A 21 4.29 -3.75 13.77
CA LEU A 21 5.55 -4.29 14.31
C LEU A 21 5.69 -5.80 14.05
N ARG A 22 4.59 -6.56 14.13
CA ARG A 22 4.58 -8.01 13.89
C ARG A 22 4.69 -8.38 12.41
N ILE A 23 4.13 -7.54 11.54
CA ILE A 23 4.08 -7.75 10.09
C ILE A 23 5.39 -7.30 9.42
N ALA A 24 5.94 -6.16 9.82
CA ALA A 24 7.07 -5.50 9.18
C ALA A 24 8.26 -6.40 8.83
N PRO A 25 8.79 -7.27 9.72
CA PRO A 25 9.99 -8.07 9.42
C PRO A 25 9.82 -9.04 8.26
N ARG A 26 8.58 -9.42 7.93
CA ARG A 26 8.27 -10.37 6.84
C ARG A 26 8.28 -9.72 5.46
N TYR A 27 8.00 -8.42 5.39
CA TYR A 27 7.78 -7.71 4.13
C TYR A 27 8.80 -6.60 3.86
N VAL A 28 9.53 -6.15 4.89
CA VAL A 28 10.59 -5.15 4.78
C VAL A 28 11.82 -5.66 5.55
N TRP A 29 12.69 -6.37 4.85
CA TRP A 29 13.88 -7.01 5.44
C TRP A 29 15.17 -6.18 5.29
N TRP A 30 15.13 -5.11 4.49
CA TRP A 30 16.28 -4.22 4.23
C TRP A 30 16.30 -2.95 5.12
N LYS A 31 15.37 -2.85 6.08
CA LYS A 31 15.25 -1.76 7.07
C LYS A 31 15.06 -2.34 8.46
N THR A 32 15.24 -1.51 9.49
CA THR A 32 14.80 -1.91 10.84
C THR A 32 13.28 -1.98 10.93
N VAL A 33 12.77 -2.68 11.93
CA VAL A 33 11.32 -2.81 12.15
C VAL A 33 10.71 -1.43 12.42
N GLU A 34 11.40 -0.60 13.18
CA GLU A 34 10.97 0.76 13.52
C GLU A 34 10.93 1.67 12.30
N GLU A 35 11.93 1.58 11.42
CA GLU A 35 11.95 2.32 10.15
C GLU A 35 10.81 1.89 9.21
N ALA A 36 10.52 0.58 9.16
CA ALA A 36 9.41 0.06 8.36
C ALA A 36 8.06 0.55 8.90
N VAL A 37 7.86 0.55 10.22
CA VAL A 37 6.61 1.02 10.85
C VAL A 37 6.46 2.54 10.77
N ALA A 38 7.55 3.30 10.66
CA ALA A 38 7.51 4.74 10.38
C ALA A 38 6.98 5.06 8.96
N MET A 39 6.89 4.06 8.08
CA MET A 39 6.38 4.15 6.71
C MET A 39 5.17 3.22 6.51
N PRO A 40 4.07 3.41 7.28
CA PRO A 40 3.01 2.41 7.40
C PRO A 40 2.29 2.14 6.07
N GLU A 41 2.10 3.16 5.24
CA GLU A 41 1.44 3.01 3.94
C GLU A 41 2.23 2.09 3.00
N HIS A 42 3.56 2.25 2.96
CA HIS A 42 4.42 1.37 2.17
C HIS A 42 4.34 -0.07 2.67
N LEU A 43 4.33 -0.27 4.00
CA LEU A 43 4.18 -1.61 4.58
C LEU A 43 2.83 -2.23 4.22
N VAL A 44 1.74 -1.47 4.32
CA VAL A 44 0.40 -1.93 3.90
C VAL A 44 0.39 -2.28 2.41
N ARG A 45 0.98 -1.46 1.54
CA ARG A 45 1.13 -1.78 0.10
C ARG A 45 1.90 -3.08 -0.13
N ARG A 46 2.95 -3.37 0.65
CA ARG A 46 3.65 -4.67 0.59
C ARG A 46 2.75 -5.84 0.96
N VAL A 47 1.87 -5.68 1.94
CA VAL A 47 0.90 -6.72 2.30
C VAL A 47 -0.20 -6.84 1.25
N ILE A 48 -0.65 -5.75 0.64
CA ILE A 48 -1.57 -5.81 -0.50
C ILE A 48 -0.95 -6.61 -1.65
N ASP A 49 0.32 -6.39 -1.98
CA ASP A 49 0.94 -7.03 -3.15
C ASP A 49 1.44 -8.47 -2.90
N PHE A 50 2.07 -8.71 -1.74
CA PHE A 50 2.76 -9.96 -1.42
C PHE A 50 2.26 -10.65 -0.15
N GLY A 51 1.28 -10.05 0.54
CA GLY A 51 0.81 -10.50 1.83
C GLY A 51 0.16 -11.87 1.82
N THR A 52 0.23 -12.54 2.96
CA THR A 52 -0.66 -13.67 3.24
C THR A 52 -2.09 -13.18 3.43
N TYR A 53 -3.06 -14.10 3.26
CA TYR A 53 -4.46 -13.80 3.54
C TYR A 53 -4.66 -13.31 4.98
N ASP A 54 -3.98 -13.91 5.96
CA ASP A 54 -4.12 -13.56 7.38
C ASP A 54 -3.60 -12.16 7.69
N ASP A 55 -2.46 -11.77 7.12
CA ASP A 55 -1.90 -10.43 7.32
C ASP A 55 -2.76 -9.36 6.65
N LEU A 56 -3.21 -9.63 5.43
CA LEU A 56 -4.14 -8.76 4.71
C LEU A 56 -5.45 -8.60 5.50
N ARG A 57 -6.03 -9.70 5.99
CA ARG A 57 -7.29 -9.68 6.73
C ARG A 57 -7.15 -8.94 8.06
N ALA A 58 -6.02 -9.11 8.75
CA ALA A 58 -5.74 -8.38 9.98
C ALA A 58 -5.66 -6.87 9.73
N LEU A 59 -5.03 -6.43 8.64
CA LEU A 59 -5.00 -5.02 8.25
C LEU A 59 -6.39 -4.50 7.85
N GLU A 60 -7.18 -5.26 7.09
CA GLU A 60 -8.56 -4.88 6.74
C GLU A 60 -9.44 -4.69 7.98
N ILE A 61 -9.31 -5.54 9.00
CA ILE A 61 -10.05 -5.41 10.26
C ILE A 61 -9.60 -4.17 11.03
N ALA A 62 -8.30 -3.90 11.07
CA ALA A 62 -7.72 -2.83 11.88
C ALA A 62 -7.90 -1.44 11.24
N LEU A 63 -7.81 -1.35 9.92
CA LEU A 63 -7.82 -0.08 9.17
C LEU A 63 -9.15 0.20 8.47
N GLY A 64 -9.93 -0.84 8.16
CA GLY A 64 -11.11 -0.73 7.32
C GLY A 64 -10.78 -0.77 5.83
N GLU A 65 -11.72 -1.28 5.03
CA GLU A 65 -11.53 -1.46 3.59
C GLU A 65 -11.39 -0.12 2.83
N ASP A 66 -12.04 0.95 3.29
CA ASP A 66 -11.93 2.29 2.69
C ASP A 66 -10.49 2.83 2.75
N VAL A 67 -9.83 2.66 3.90
CA VAL A 67 -8.42 3.07 4.09
C VAL A 67 -7.50 2.21 3.24
N MET A 68 -7.75 0.90 3.18
CA MET A 68 -6.98 -0.02 2.32
C MET A 68 -7.12 0.37 0.84
N ALA A 69 -8.31 0.75 0.41
CA ALA A 69 -8.59 1.22 -0.95
C ALA A 69 -7.88 2.54 -1.25
N GLU A 70 -7.87 3.49 -0.31
CA GLU A 70 -7.14 4.75 -0.44
C GLU A 70 -5.62 4.51 -0.59
N ILE A 71 -5.05 3.60 0.21
CA ILE A 71 -3.64 3.25 0.16
C ILE A 71 -3.27 2.59 -1.17
N LEU A 72 -4.17 1.77 -1.72
CA LEU A 72 -3.99 1.17 -3.05
C LEU A 72 -3.92 2.24 -4.14
N VAL A 73 -4.89 3.16 -4.21
CA VAL A 73 -4.98 4.14 -5.31
C VAL A 73 -3.93 5.26 -5.23
N THR A 74 -3.29 5.41 -4.07
CA THR A 74 -2.17 6.35 -3.85
C THR A 74 -0.80 5.70 -4.07
N ALA A 75 -0.75 4.43 -4.48
CA ALA A 75 0.50 3.74 -4.78
C ALA A 75 1.30 4.43 -5.89
N GLU A 76 2.61 4.47 -5.72
CA GLU A 76 3.54 4.98 -6.73
C GLU A 76 3.93 3.89 -7.74
N GLY A 77 4.54 4.32 -8.85
CA GLY A 77 4.96 3.41 -9.91
C GLY A 77 5.94 2.35 -9.42
N GLY A 78 5.54 1.08 -9.54
CA GLY A 78 6.33 -0.08 -9.11
C GLY A 78 6.11 -0.53 -7.67
N GLU A 79 5.19 0.09 -6.91
CA GLU A 79 4.87 -0.36 -5.55
C GLU A 79 3.93 -1.57 -5.50
N ILE A 80 3.03 -1.68 -6.49
CA ILE A 80 2.03 -2.75 -6.61
C ILE A 80 2.14 -3.40 -7.99
N SER A 81 2.16 -4.72 -8.04
CA SER A 81 2.16 -5.47 -9.30
C SER A 81 0.85 -5.30 -10.08
N PRO A 82 0.85 -5.40 -11.43
CA PRO A 82 -0.38 -5.30 -12.24
C PRO A 82 -1.48 -6.31 -11.86
N LYS A 83 -1.08 -7.50 -11.40
CA LYS A 83 -2.00 -8.55 -10.94
C LYS A 83 -2.75 -8.09 -9.68
N SER A 84 -2.01 -7.68 -8.66
CA SER A 84 -2.60 -7.22 -7.39
C SER A 84 -3.42 -5.95 -7.60
N TRP A 85 -2.91 -4.99 -8.39
CA TRP A 85 -3.64 -3.79 -8.77
C TRP A 85 -5.03 -4.12 -9.34
N THR A 86 -5.08 -5.00 -10.34
CA THR A 86 -6.33 -5.42 -10.98
C THR A 86 -7.27 -6.09 -9.98
N TYR A 87 -6.78 -7.05 -9.22
CA TYR A 87 -7.59 -7.80 -8.26
C TYR A 87 -8.19 -6.89 -7.18
N PHE A 88 -7.38 -6.04 -6.56
CA PHE A 88 -7.82 -5.19 -5.46
C PHE A 88 -8.70 -4.03 -5.90
N HIS A 89 -8.60 -3.56 -7.15
CA HIS A 89 -9.56 -2.60 -7.70
C HIS A 89 -10.98 -3.17 -7.71
N TYR A 90 -11.15 -4.44 -8.05
CA TYR A 90 -12.47 -5.08 -7.97
C TYR A 90 -12.84 -5.43 -6.51
N ARG A 91 -11.90 -5.99 -5.73
CA ARG A 91 -12.18 -6.41 -4.35
C ARG A 91 -12.66 -5.25 -3.47
N TYR A 92 -12.04 -4.08 -3.61
CA TYR A 92 -12.40 -2.89 -2.85
C TYR A 92 -13.47 -2.02 -3.55
N GLY A 93 -14.14 -2.52 -4.59
CA GLY A 93 -15.23 -1.81 -5.25
C GLY A 93 -14.82 -0.52 -5.98
N LEU A 94 -13.52 -0.33 -6.24
CA LEU A 94 -12.97 0.81 -6.97
C LEU A 94 -13.26 0.73 -8.48
N THR A 95 -13.63 -0.46 -8.97
CA THR A 95 -14.02 -0.69 -10.36
C THR A 95 -15.18 -1.67 -10.40
N GLU A 96 -16.23 -1.33 -11.16
CA GLU A 96 -17.37 -2.22 -11.35
C GLU A 96 -16.99 -3.46 -12.18
N PRO A 97 -17.56 -4.64 -11.89
CA PRO A 97 -17.33 -5.84 -12.70
C PRO A 97 -17.62 -5.60 -14.19
N GLY A 98 -16.66 -5.96 -15.05
CA GLY A 98 -16.76 -5.78 -16.50
C GLY A 98 -16.35 -4.40 -17.01
N LYS A 99 -16.00 -3.45 -16.13
CA LYS A 99 -15.33 -2.19 -16.52
C LYS A 99 -13.81 -2.38 -16.55
N PRO A 100 -13.09 -1.67 -17.43
CA PRO A 100 -11.64 -1.71 -17.42
C PRO A 100 -11.08 -1.08 -16.15
N VAL A 101 -10.11 -1.75 -15.53
CA VAL A 101 -9.34 -1.21 -14.39
C VAL A 101 -8.41 -0.09 -14.91
N PRO A 102 -8.19 1.00 -14.14
CA PRO A 102 -7.18 2.01 -14.47
C PRO A 102 -5.80 1.37 -14.71
N PRO A 103 -4.95 1.97 -15.57
CA PRO A 103 -3.58 1.50 -15.73
C PRO A 103 -2.82 1.61 -14.40
N VAL A 104 -1.86 0.70 -14.17
CA VAL A 104 -0.96 0.83 -13.02
C VAL A 104 -0.19 2.15 -13.08
N PRO A 105 0.08 2.78 -11.93
CA PRO A 105 0.98 3.92 -11.87
C PRO A 105 2.33 3.57 -12.49
N VAL A 106 2.88 4.47 -13.30
CA VAL A 106 4.20 4.32 -13.91
C VAL A 106 5.13 5.39 -13.37
N ARG A 107 6.39 5.01 -13.11
CA ARG A 107 7.40 5.97 -12.69
C ARG A 107 7.81 6.82 -13.90
N TYR A 108 7.68 8.14 -13.76
CA TYR A 108 8.24 9.07 -14.74
C TYR A 108 9.74 9.24 -14.49
N ILE A 109 10.54 9.04 -15.53
CA ILE A 109 11.97 9.37 -15.55
C ILE A 109 12.09 10.51 -16.56
N PRO A 110 12.44 11.75 -16.13
CA PRO A 110 12.66 12.84 -17.07
C PRO A 110 13.78 12.46 -18.04
N GLU A 111 13.62 12.80 -19.32
CA GLU A 111 14.69 12.64 -20.31
C GLU A 111 15.93 13.42 -19.84
N ALA A 112 17.10 12.79 -19.96
CA ALA A 112 18.35 13.47 -19.65
C ALA A 112 18.47 14.70 -20.56
N PRO A 113 18.91 15.87 -20.06
CA PRO A 113 19.16 17.00 -20.92
C PRO A 113 20.16 16.60 -22.00
N GLU A 114 19.86 16.97 -23.24
CA GLU A 114 20.72 16.74 -24.40
C GLU A 114 22.11 17.30 -24.09
N SER A 115 23.13 16.46 -24.20
CA SER A 115 24.52 16.86 -23.96
C SER A 115 25.01 17.63 -25.18
N ASP A 116 24.99 18.96 -25.09
CA ASP A 116 25.69 19.89 -25.98
C ASP A 116 27.22 19.79 -25.83
#